data_AF-A0A1T0ASH6-F1
#
_entry.id   AF-A0A1T0ASH6-F1
#
_cell.length_a   1.000
_cell.length_b   1.000
_cell.length_c   1.000
_cell.angle_alpha   90.00
_cell.angle_beta   90.00
_cell.angle_gamma   90.00
#
_symmetry.space_group_name_H-M   'P 1'
#
loop_
_entity.id
_entity.type
_entity.pdbx_description
1 polymer ?
#
loop_
_entity_poly.entity_id
_entity_poly.type
_entity_poly.pdbx_seq_one_letter_code
_entity_poly.pdbx_strand_id
1 'polypeptide(L)'
;MLKHFKLLKVICSSKGKWFENADVVATLLVLEKSNQHAEYEIDFITTNTLIKDWNKSVLTEMVTATLSSKIKSAHLSKATYKVEKIRKFQELGISWNALFSNLDWIDLVADKLINVSNYIKIARGERRGWDKMFYPESKHQIESNYIKPVVMSSKDLPDSLIGAAKKEAFCCSESIEVLKAKNHFGALEWISKFEKGTNGKGKPLIEVLSRTNHFWYEMKPNTLADMVISINPDKKIYVYRLKDRSFVNQRLISLAVKDMEQLNLLHALLNSVISLFYIESIGFGRGLGALDLNSTTISKKLMILDPNLLSKEQSIEIVNKFQSILNRNILDLPIELQQEDRIEFDKAVFSAFNINLAPEIVYDSLLKIYNIRQSVKNDKSR
;
A
#
# COMPACT_ATOMS: atom_id res chain seq x y z
N MET A 1 -15.87 15.80 -16.18
CA MET A 1 -14.90 15.79 -17.30
C MET A 1 -15.40 14.88 -18.43
N LEU A 2 -15.46 13.55 -18.24
CA LEU A 2 -15.82 12.59 -19.30
C LEU A 2 -17.25 12.71 -19.88
N LYS A 3 -18.14 13.48 -19.23
CA LYS A 3 -19.49 13.77 -19.73
C LYS A 3 -19.51 14.72 -20.94
N HIS A 4 -18.48 15.57 -21.07
CA HIS A 4 -18.43 16.64 -22.09
C HIS A 4 -17.15 16.62 -22.93
N PHE A 5 -16.23 15.70 -22.60
CA PHE A 5 -14.94 15.58 -23.24
C PHE A 5 -14.56 14.10 -23.38
N LYS A 6 -14.00 13.74 -24.54
CA LYS A 6 -13.23 12.52 -24.71
C LYS A 6 -11.83 12.78 -24.19
N LEU A 7 -11.35 11.92 -23.30
CA LEU A 7 -9.96 11.96 -22.85
C LEU A 7 -9.10 11.12 -23.78
N LEU A 8 -8.31 11.78 -24.62
CA LEU A 8 -7.49 11.08 -25.61
C LEU A 8 -6.17 10.59 -25.02
N LYS A 9 -5.54 11.40 -24.17
CA LYS A 9 -4.19 11.09 -23.64
C LYS A 9 -4.03 11.54 -22.20
N VAL A 10 -3.30 10.75 -21.43
CA VAL A 10 -2.79 11.05 -20.09
C VAL A 10 -1.28 10.94 -20.15
N ILE A 11 -0.57 12.04 -19.90
CA ILE A 11 0.89 12.10 -20.05
C ILE A 11 1.52 12.51 -18.71
N CYS A 12 2.52 11.77 -18.26
CA CYS A 12 3.30 12.10 -17.06
C CYS A 12 4.81 11.88 -17.30
N SER A 13 5.62 12.32 -16.33
CA SER A 13 7.05 12.04 -16.33
C SER A 13 7.35 10.69 -15.67
N SER A 14 8.28 9.92 -16.26
CA SER A 14 8.96 8.80 -15.58
C SER A 14 10.41 9.14 -15.19
N LYS A 15 10.82 10.40 -15.36
CA LYS A 15 12.15 10.91 -15.03
C LYS A 15 12.01 12.26 -14.30
N GLY A 16 11.92 12.23 -12.98
CA GLY A 16 11.84 13.45 -12.18
C GLY A 16 10.51 14.18 -12.30
N LYS A 17 10.39 15.28 -11.56
CA LYS A 17 9.25 16.18 -11.60
C LYS A 17 9.42 17.18 -12.75
N TRP A 18 8.32 17.62 -13.37
CA TRP A 18 8.38 18.72 -14.34
C TRP A 18 8.54 20.08 -13.68
N PHE A 19 8.15 20.21 -12.41
CA PHE A 19 8.23 21.44 -11.63
C PHE A 19 9.10 21.19 -10.38
N GLU A 20 10.31 21.73 -10.37
CA GLU A 20 11.26 21.54 -9.26
C GLU A 20 10.87 22.31 -7.98
N ASN A 21 10.14 23.41 -8.14
CA ASN A 21 9.72 24.30 -7.05
C ASN A 21 8.54 23.78 -6.21
N ALA A 22 8.02 22.58 -6.51
CA ALA A 22 6.89 22.01 -5.79
C ALA A 22 7.04 20.49 -5.60
N ASP A 23 6.51 19.98 -4.48
CA ASP A 23 6.41 18.54 -4.22
C ASP A 23 5.10 17.97 -4.81
N VAL A 24 4.94 18.17 -6.12
CA VAL A 24 3.77 17.72 -6.89
C VAL A 24 4.19 16.86 -8.08
N VAL A 25 3.36 15.89 -8.42
CA VAL A 25 3.48 15.12 -9.66
C VAL A 25 2.50 15.71 -10.67
N ALA A 26 3.03 16.26 -11.77
CA ALA A 26 2.21 16.84 -12.82
C ALA A 26 1.73 15.77 -13.79
N THR A 27 0.51 15.95 -14.32
CA THR A 27 -0.07 15.13 -15.37
C THR A 27 -0.73 16.04 -16.40
N LEU A 28 -0.41 15.83 -17.67
CA LEU A 28 -1.03 16.52 -18.79
C LEU A 28 -2.17 15.65 -19.33
N LEU A 29 -3.35 16.27 -19.48
CA LEU A 29 -4.53 15.64 -20.06
C LEU A 29 -4.81 16.25 -21.42
N VAL A 30 -4.93 15.42 -22.46
CA VAL A 30 -5.36 15.84 -23.79
C VAL A 30 -6.82 15.48 -23.97
N LEU A 31 -7.66 16.50 -24.10
CA LEU A 31 -9.11 16.38 -24.15
C LEU A 31 -9.63 16.86 -25.51
N GLU A 32 -10.61 16.15 -26.05
CA GLU A 32 -11.38 16.59 -27.20
C GLU A 32 -12.82 16.87 -26.75
N LYS A 33 -13.36 18.05 -27.09
CA LYS A 33 -14.76 18.37 -26.79
C LYS A 33 -15.65 17.45 -27.63
N SER A 34 -16.49 16.67 -26.97
CA SER A 34 -17.40 15.75 -27.66
C SER A 34 -18.62 15.48 -26.81
N ASN A 35 -19.78 15.42 -27.46
CA ASN A 35 -21.04 15.00 -26.86
C ASN A 35 -21.41 13.56 -27.27
N GLN A 36 -20.53 12.86 -27.98
CA GLN A 36 -20.75 11.51 -28.48
C GLN A 36 -19.92 10.51 -27.67
N HIS A 37 -20.57 9.42 -27.24
CA HIS A 37 -19.98 8.37 -26.41
C HIS A 37 -19.65 7.09 -27.19
N ALA A 38 -19.32 7.21 -28.49
CA ALA A 38 -18.78 6.07 -29.24
C ALA A 38 -17.50 5.57 -28.56
N GLU A 39 -17.29 4.25 -28.56
CA GLU A 39 -16.11 3.62 -27.95
C GLU A 39 -14.83 4.19 -28.57
N TYR A 40 -13.85 4.48 -27.72
CA TYR A 40 -12.57 5.07 -28.13
C TYR A 40 -11.44 4.61 -27.22
N GLU A 41 -10.21 4.90 -27.63
CA GLU A 41 -8.99 4.53 -26.91
C GLU A 41 -8.36 5.73 -26.20
N ILE A 42 -7.74 5.47 -25.06
CA ILE A 42 -6.97 6.43 -24.28
C ILE A 42 -5.51 5.99 -24.26
N ASP A 43 -4.61 6.89 -24.62
CA ASP A 43 -3.17 6.68 -24.49
C ASP A 43 -2.68 7.13 -23.11
N PHE A 44 -1.96 6.25 -22.43
CA PHE A 44 -1.22 6.53 -21.20
C PHE A 44 0.27 6.56 -21.53
N ILE A 45 0.87 7.73 -21.35
CA ILE A 45 2.18 8.04 -21.89
C ILE A 45 3.12 8.49 -20.77
N THR A 46 4.33 7.94 -20.77
CA THR A 46 5.41 8.42 -19.91
C THR A 46 6.53 9.03 -20.73
N THR A 47 6.96 10.24 -20.39
CA THR A 47 8.20 10.82 -20.92
C THR A 47 9.40 10.28 -20.14
N ASN A 48 10.34 9.66 -20.84
CA ASN A 48 11.50 8.96 -20.28
C ASN A 48 12.78 9.81 -20.34
N THR A 49 12.65 11.13 -20.49
CA THR A 49 13.75 12.10 -20.54
C THR A 49 13.40 13.31 -19.69
N LEU A 50 14.37 13.82 -18.94
CA LEU A 50 14.18 14.99 -18.07
C LEU A 50 13.74 16.18 -18.93
N ILE A 51 12.84 17.00 -18.39
CA ILE A 51 12.26 18.13 -19.13
C ILE A 51 13.32 19.14 -19.60
N LYS A 52 14.40 19.32 -18.82
CA LYS A 52 15.53 20.20 -19.18
C LYS A 52 16.34 19.72 -20.38
N ASP A 53 16.25 18.43 -20.70
CA ASP A 53 16.98 17.81 -21.81
C ASP A 53 16.12 17.74 -23.09
N TRP A 54 14.90 18.33 -23.07
CA TRP A 54 14.04 18.37 -24.23
C TRP A 54 14.55 19.40 -25.25
N ASN A 55 15.08 18.90 -26.37
CA ASN A 55 15.42 19.71 -27.54
C ASN A 55 14.50 19.37 -28.72
N LYS A 56 14.65 20.11 -29.84
CA LYS A 56 13.80 19.94 -31.03
C LYS A 56 13.79 18.50 -31.57
N SER A 57 14.94 17.81 -31.55
CA SER A 57 15.05 16.42 -32.02
C SER A 57 14.25 15.48 -31.11
N VAL A 58 14.50 15.55 -29.80
CA VAL A 58 13.82 14.74 -28.77
C VAL A 58 12.30 14.95 -28.83
N LEU A 59 11.86 16.21 -28.92
CA LEU A 59 10.44 16.55 -29.04
C LEU A 59 9.81 15.99 -30.31
N THR A 60 10.50 16.10 -31.45
CA THR A 60 10.01 15.57 -32.73
C THR A 60 9.84 14.06 -32.66
N GLU A 61 10.80 13.35 -32.07
CA GLU A 61 10.73 11.91 -31.86
C GLU A 61 9.56 11.53 -30.94
N MET A 62 9.41 12.19 -29.80
CA MET A 62 8.31 11.92 -28.86
C MET A 62 6.92 12.17 -29.48
N VAL A 63 6.77 13.26 -30.23
CA VAL A 63 5.51 13.57 -30.94
C VAL A 63 5.22 12.50 -31.99
N THR A 64 6.22 12.10 -32.77
CA THR A 64 6.09 11.07 -33.81
C THR A 64 5.71 9.71 -33.21
N ALA A 65 6.36 9.30 -32.12
CA ALA A 65 6.05 8.07 -31.39
C ALA A 65 4.67 8.09 -30.72
N THR A 66 4.18 9.29 -30.34
CA THR A 66 2.82 9.43 -29.82
C THR A 66 1.78 9.14 -30.91
N LEU A 67 2.00 9.62 -32.14
CA LEU A 67 1.07 9.49 -33.25
C LEU A 67 1.05 8.10 -33.90
N SER A 68 2.13 7.31 -33.80
CA SER A 68 2.23 5.98 -34.40
C SER A 68 2.65 4.93 -33.38
N SER A 69 1.83 3.89 -33.19
CA SER A 69 2.15 2.75 -32.33
C SER A 69 3.32 1.89 -32.82
N LYS A 70 3.73 2.03 -34.09
CA LYS A 70 4.85 1.28 -34.68
C LYS A 70 6.21 1.88 -34.35
N ILE A 71 6.26 3.13 -33.90
CA ILE A 71 7.49 3.86 -33.69
C ILE A 71 7.86 3.76 -32.22
N LYS A 72 8.97 3.06 -31.94
CA LYS A 72 9.56 3.00 -30.60
C LYS A 72 10.45 4.23 -30.41
N SER A 73 10.36 4.84 -29.23
CA SER A 73 11.24 5.92 -28.81
C SER A 73 11.89 5.56 -27.49
N ALA A 74 13.17 5.87 -27.33
CA ALA A 74 13.84 5.77 -26.04
C ALA A 74 13.30 6.84 -25.06
N HIS A 75 12.81 7.96 -25.59
CA HIS A 75 12.35 9.13 -24.85
C HIS A 75 10.89 9.01 -24.38
N LEU A 76 10.15 7.98 -24.81
CA LEU A 76 8.73 7.85 -24.51
C LEU A 76 8.28 6.39 -24.41
N SER A 77 7.36 6.11 -23.48
CA SER A 77 6.59 4.86 -23.47
C SER A 77 5.11 5.16 -23.57
N LYS A 78 4.35 4.27 -24.22
CA LYS A 78 2.92 4.38 -24.41
C LYS A 78 2.24 3.04 -24.15
N ALA A 79 1.14 3.08 -23.40
CA ALA A 79 0.17 2.01 -23.30
C ALA A 79 -1.20 2.57 -23.73
N THR A 80 -1.99 1.80 -24.48
CA THR A 80 -3.24 2.27 -25.06
C THR A 80 -4.36 1.32 -24.66
N TYR A 81 -5.48 1.87 -24.18
CA TYR A 81 -6.62 1.07 -23.72
C TYR A 81 -7.95 1.64 -24.22
N LYS A 82 -8.84 0.74 -24.63
CA LYS A 82 -10.25 1.06 -24.83
C LYS A 82 -10.92 1.45 -23.51
N VAL A 83 -11.82 2.41 -23.55
CA VAL A 83 -12.56 2.89 -22.36
C VAL A 83 -13.29 1.76 -21.65
N GLU A 84 -13.88 0.82 -22.38
CA GLU A 84 -14.51 -0.36 -21.81
C GLU A 84 -13.53 -1.22 -21.00
N LYS A 85 -12.31 -1.45 -21.51
CA LYS A 85 -11.29 -2.22 -20.80
C LYS A 85 -10.78 -1.48 -19.56
N ILE A 86 -10.68 -0.15 -19.61
CA ILE A 86 -10.39 0.67 -18.43
C ILE A 86 -11.46 0.50 -17.36
N ARG A 87 -12.75 0.48 -17.72
CA ARG A 87 -13.84 0.24 -16.75
C ARG A 87 -13.74 -1.13 -16.11
N LYS A 88 -13.47 -2.18 -16.89
CA LYS A 88 -13.21 -3.54 -16.39
C LYS A 88 -12.05 -3.58 -15.39
N PHE A 89 -10.95 -2.90 -15.69
CA PHE A 89 -9.83 -2.78 -14.75
C PHE A 89 -10.22 -2.07 -13.45
N GLN A 90 -11.04 -1.01 -13.54
CA GLN A 90 -11.52 -0.31 -12.34
C GLN A 90 -12.46 -1.16 -11.48
N GLU A 91 -13.30 -1.99 -12.09
CA GLU A 91 -14.15 -2.98 -11.42
C GLU A 91 -13.30 -4.02 -10.68
N LEU A 92 -12.16 -4.40 -11.26
CA LEU A 92 -11.15 -5.23 -10.62
C LEU A 92 -10.27 -4.49 -9.60
N GLY A 93 -10.56 -3.22 -9.28
CA GLY A 93 -9.85 -2.45 -8.26
C GLY A 93 -8.57 -1.76 -8.74
N ILE A 94 -8.20 -1.88 -10.01
CA ILE A 94 -7.02 -1.24 -10.60
C ILE A 94 -7.29 0.26 -10.79
N SER A 95 -6.35 1.11 -10.35
CA SER A 95 -6.46 2.55 -10.51
C SER A 95 -5.67 3.06 -11.72
N TRP A 96 -5.98 4.29 -12.16
CA TRP A 96 -5.48 4.82 -13.43
C TRP A 96 -3.96 4.97 -13.52
N ASN A 97 -3.26 5.09 -12.39
CA ASN A 97 -1.80 5.08 -12.32
C ASN A 97 -1.19 3.77 -12.85
N ALA A 98 -1.91 2.65 -12.79
CA ALA A 98 -1.43 1.39 -13.35
C ALA A 98 -1.59 1.31 -14.88
N LEU A 99 -2.39 2.20 -15.49
CA LEU A 99 -2.59 2.21 -16.93
C LEU A 99 -1.37 2.74 -17.70
N PHE A 100 -0.32 3.21 -17.02
CA PHE A 100 0.97 3.55 -17.65
C PHE A 100 1.87 2.32 -17.92
N SER A 101 1.47 1.13 -17.46
CA SER A 101 2.11 -0.16 -17.81
C SER A 101 1.23 -0.97 -18.77
N ASN A 102 1.76 -2.06 -19.33
CA ASN A 102 0.96 -3.04 -20.08
C ASN A 102 0.19 -3.95 -19.11
N LEU A 103 -1.14 -4.01 -19.23
CA LEU A 103 -2.03 -4.79 -18.37
C LEU A 103 -2.76 -5.91 -19.13
N ASP A 104 -2.26 -6.33 -20.30
CA ASP A 104 -2.88 -7.40 -21.10
C ASP A 104 -3.01 -8.72 -20.33
N TRP A 105 -2.11 -8.97 -19.37
CA TRP A 105 -2.15 -10.16 -18.53
C TRP A 105 -3.32 -10.21 -17.54
N ILE A 106 -4.00 -9.08 -17.27
CA ILE A 106 -5.13 -9.03 -16.32
C ILE A 106 -6.26 -9.96 -16.77
N ASP A 107 -6.54 -10.05 -18.07
CA ASP A 107 -7.60 -10.91 -18.61
C ASP A 107 -7.34 -12.40 -18.32
N LEU A 108 -6.08 -12.81 -18.14
CA LEU A 108 -5.69 -14.20 -17.87
C LEU A 108 -5.89 -14.61 -16.40
N VAL A 109 -6.01 -13.63 -15.51
CA VAL A 109 -6.13 -13.84 -14.07
C VAL A 109 -7.46 -13.36 -13.50
N ALA A 110 -8.23 -12.55 -14.24
CA ALA A 110 -9.42 -11.87 -13.74
C ALA A 110 -10.46 -12.82 -13.11
N ASP A 111 -10.64 -14.01 -13.69
CA ASP A 111 -11.55 -15.06 -13.23
C ASP A 111 -11.09 -15.76 -11.94
N LYS A 112 -9.84 -15.55 -11.53
CA LYS A 112 -9.22 -16.15 -10.33
C LYS A 112 -9.09 -15.15 -9.18
N LEU A 113 -9.52 -13.91 -9.39
CA LEU A 113 -9.38 -12.84 -8.41
C LEU A 113 -10.62 -12.69 -7.55
N ILE A 114 -10.39 -12.42 -6.28
CA ILE A 114 -11.43 -12.13 -5.29
C ILE A 114 -11.01 -10.98 -4.39
N ASN A 115 -11.98 -10.21 -3.90
CA ASN A 115 -11.68 -9.11 -2.98
C ASN A 115 -11.13 -9.68 -1.65
N VAL A 116 -10.00 -9.14 -1.21
CA VAL A 116 -9.30 -9.57 0.02
C VAL A 116 -10.19 -9.51 1.27
N SER A 117 -11.17 -8.62 1.30
CA SER A 117 -12.07 -8.45 2.45
C SER A 117 -12.98 -9.65 2.68
N ASN A 118 -13.06 -10.59 1.74
CA ASN A 118 -13.74 -11.87 1.95
C ASN A 118 -13.01 -12.73 2.99
N TYR A 119 -11.68 -12.62 3.09
CA TYR A 119 -10.84 -13.40 4.00
C TYR A 119 -10.27 -12.59 5.17
N ILE A 120 -10.16 -11.28 5.03
CA ILE A 120 -9.44 -10.42 5.96
C ILE A 120 -10.30 -9.23 6.37
N LYS A 121 -10.40 -9.00 7.69
CA LYS A 121 -10.91 -7.75 8.23
C LYS A 121 -9.81 -6.69 8.17
N ILE A 122 -10.07 -5.62 7.43
CA ILE A 122 -9.10 -4.56 7.18
C ILE A 122 -9.51 -3.31 7.95
N ALA A 123 -8.56 -2.72 8.66
CA ALA A 123 -8.78 -1.48 9.39
C ALA A 123 -7.52 -0.61 9.36
N ARG A 124 -7.69 0.70 9.51
CA ARG A 124 -6.56 1.55 9.84
C ARG A 124 -6.12 1.29 11.28
N GLY A 125 -4.81 1.33 11.55
CA GLY A 125 -4.32 1.32 12.92
C GLY A 125 -4.84 2.50 13.75
N GLU A 126 -4.75 2.38 15.07
CA GLU A 126 -5.40 3.35 15.98
C GLU A 126 -4.76 4.74 15.87
N ARG A 127 -5.63 5.75 15.86
CA ARG A 127 -5.27 7.16 15.87
C ARG A 127 -5.86 7.80 17.11
N ARG A 128 -5.03 8.26 18.04
CA ARG A 128 -5.51 9.06 19.19
C ARG A 128 -5.16 10.54 19.13
N GLY A 129 -4.18 10.92 18.31
CA GLY A 129 -3.84 12.34 18.08
C GLY A 129 -2.79 12.92 19.04
N TRP A 130 -2.33 12.15 20.03
CA TRP A 130 -1.25 12.55 20.92
C TRP A 130 -0.36 11.38 21.34
N ASP A 131 0.54 10.96 20.46
CA ASP A 131 1.35 9.74 20.62
C ASP A 131 2.05 9.65 22.00
N LYS A 132 2.55 10.77 22.55
CA LYS A 132 3.24 10.81 23.85
C LYS A 132 2.41 10.24 25.01
N MET A 133 1.09 10.35 24.95
CA MET A 133 0.20 9.85 26.00
C MET A 133 -0.12 8.36 25.83
N PHE A 134 -0.23 7.90 24.58
CA PHE A 134 -0.72 6.56 24.27
C PHE A 134 0.39 5.53 24.08
N TYR A 135 1.63 5.97 23.93
CA TYR A 135 2.79 5.10 23.68
C TYR A 135 3.92 5.48 24.66
N PRO A 136 3.87 4.97 25.91
CA PRO A 136 4.88 5.27 26.90
C PRO A 136 6.25 4.69 26.51
N GLU A 137 7.32 5.27 27.06
CA GLU A 137 8.67 4.71 26.95
C GLU A 137 8.83 3.53 27.92
N SER A 138 9.71 2.58 27.61
CA SER A 138 9.87 1.28 28.30
C SER A 138 10.29 1.32 29.78
N LYS A 139 10.39 2.51 30.39
CA LYS A 139 10.73 2.71 31.81
C LYS A 139 9.59 3.41 32.56
N HIS A 140 8.37 2.94 32.35
CA HIS A 140 7.17 3.46 33.03
C HIS A 140 6.77 2.58 34.23
N GLN A 141 5.99 3.14 35.14
CA GLN A 141 5.47 2.43 36.33
C GLN A 141 3.99 2.02 36.18
N ILE A 142 3.43 2.14 34.97
CA ILE A 142 2.04 1.77 34.67
C ILE A 142 1.85 0.27 34.85
N GLU A 143 0.73 -0.11 35.47
CA GLU A 143 0.35 -1.50 35.69
C GLU A 143 0.18 -2.24 34.34
N SER A 144 0.69 -3.47 34.28
CA SER A 144 0.71 -4.30 33.06
C SER A 144 -0.67 -4.55 32.46
N ASN A 145 -1.74 -4.48 33.27
CA ASN A 145 -3.13 -4.59 32.82
C ASN A 145 -3.51 -3.54 31.77
N TYR A 146 -2.88 -2.37 31.81
CA TYR A 146 -3.13 -1.25 30.89
C TYR A 146 -2.08 -1.14 29.78
N ILE A 147 -1.15 -2.08 29.70
CA ILE A 147 -0.09 -2.07 28.70
C ILE A 147 -0.32 -3.18 27.68
N LYS A 148 -0.28 -2.80 26.41
CA LYS A 148 -0.41 -3.73 25.28
C LYS A 148 0.76 -3.56 24.31
N PRO A 149 1.26 -4.67 23.73
CA PRO A 149 2.29 -4.59 22.70
C PRO A 149 1.75 -3.89 21.45
N VAL A 150 2.53 -2.96 20.89
CA VAL A 150 2.19 -2.19 19.70
C VAL A 150 3.30 -2.16 18.66
N VAL A 151 2.90 -2.23 17.39
CA VAL A 151 3.76 -1.87 16.26
C VAL A 151 3.47 -0.43 15.85
N MET A 152 4.46 0.46 15.99
CA MET A 152 4.29 1.89 15.74
C MET A 152 4.46 2.28 14.27
N SER A 153 5.29 1.56 13.54
CA SER A 153 5.56 1.77 12.12
C SER A 153 6.22 0.53 11.52
N SER A 154 6.27 0.44 10.20
CA SER A 154 7.01 -0.62 9.52
C SER A 154 8.53 -0.54 9.77
N LYS A 155 9.05 0.60 10.23
CA LYS A 155 10.47 0.75 10.61
C LYS A 155 10.81 0.07 11.93
N ASP A 156 9.80 -0.25 12.74
CA ASP A 156 9.99 -0.98 14.01
C ASP A 156 10.01 -2.51 13.80
N LEU A 157 9.62 -2.96 12.61
CA LEU A 157 9.67 -4.36 12.20
C LEU A 157 11.08 -4.74 11.75
N PRO A 158 11.47 -6.03 11.86
CA PRO A 158 12.76 -6.49 11.36
C PRO A 158 12.85 -6.37 9.84
N ASP A 159 14.06 -6.54 9.31
CA ASP A 159 14.28 -6.74 7.87
C ASP A 159 13.84 -8.14 7.39
N SER A 160 12.89 -8.79 8.05
CA SER A 160 12.24 -10.03 7.61
C SER A 160 10.72 -9.85 7.56
N LEU A 161 10.01 -10.77 6.90
CA LEU A 161 8.55 -10.70 6.75
C LEU A 161 7.77 -11.07 8.02
N ILE A 162 8.44 -11.57 9.06
CA ILE A 162 7.82 -11.92 10.35
C ILE A 162 8.40 -11.03 11.45
N GLY A 163 7.58 -10.13 11.97
CA GLY A 163 7.96 -9.19 13.02
C GLY A 163 7.21 -9.40 14.33
N ALA A 164 7.63 -8.68 15.36
CA ALA A 164 6.95 -8.63 16.64
C ALA A 164 6.86 -7.18 17.12
N ALA A 165 5.85 -6.89 17.91
CA ALA A 165 5.73 -5.60 18.60
C ALA A 165 6.81 -5.49 19.67
N LYS A 166 7.57 -4.39 19.62
CA LYS A 166 8.66 -4.08 20.57
C LYS A 166 8.36 -2.87 21.46
N LYS A 167 7.24 -2.20 21.20
CA LYS A 167 6.83 -0.99 21.90
C LYS A 167 5.54 -1.24 22.65
N GLU A 168 5.24 -0.35 23.56
CA GLU A 168 4.10 -0.46 24.48
C GLU A 168 3.07 0.63 24.20
N ALA A 169 1.81 0.28 24.39
CA ALA A 169 0.66 1.15 24.26
C ALA A 169 -0.12 1.17 25.57
N PHE A 170 -0.47 2.38 26.02
CA PHE A 170 -1.33 2.61 27.18
C PHE A 170 -2.81 2.52 26.78
N CYS A 171 -3.45 1.43 27.21
CA CYS A 171 -4.84 1.07 26.91
C CYS A 171 -5.65 0.94 28.20
N CYS A 172 -6.24 2.04 28.66
CA CYS A 172 -7.07 2.08 29.88
C CYS A 172 -8.52 2.45 29.57
N SER A 173 -9.47 1.58 29.91
CA SER A 173 -10.92 1.83 29.81
C SER A 173 -11.58 2.03 31.17
N GLU A 174 -10.81 2.20 32.24
CA GLU A 174 -11.33 2.35 33.60
C GLU A 174 -11.45 3.82 33.99
N SER A 175 -12.46 4.13 34.80
CA SER A 175 -12.61 5.49 35.35
C SER A 175 -11.53 5.76 36.40
N ILE A 176 -11.27 7.05 36.67
CA ILE A 176 -10.31 7.46 37.71
C ILE A 176 -10.70 6.89 39.09
N GLU A 177 -11.98 6.78 39.39
CA GLU A 177 -12.50 6.21 40.64
C GLU A 177 -12.16 4.72 40.75
N VAL A 178 -12.31 3.97 39.66
CA VAL A 178 -11.97 2.54 39.62
C VAL A 178 -10.46 2.34 39.77
N LEU A 179 -9.64 3.16 39.09
CA LEU A 179 -8.19 3.11 39.22
C LEU A 179 -7.73 3.38 40.66
N LYS A 180 -8.36 4.35 41.34
CA LYS A 180 -8.12 4.65 42.76
C LYS A 180 -8.52 3.47 43.66
N ALA A 181 -9.71 2.91 43.46
CA ALA A 181 -10.19 1.78 44.26
C ALA A 181 -9.29 0.54 44.13
N LYS A 182 -8.65 0.36 42.97
CA LYS A 182 -7.68 -0.73 42.72
C LYS A 182 -6.25 -0.42 43.15
N ASN A 183 -5.98 0.78 43.68
CA ASN A 183 -4.62 1.26 43.99
C ASN A 183 -3.66 1.21 42.78
N HIS A 184 -4.18 1.46 41.57
CA HIS A 184 -3.39 1.49 40.34
C HIS A 184 -2.76 2.87 40.13
N PHE A 185 -1.78 3.18 40.97
CA PHE A 185 -1.13 4.49 41.04
C PHE A 185 -0.33 4.83 39.78
N GLY A 186 0.27 3.85 39.10
CA GLY A 186 1.05 4.08 37.89
C GLY A 186 0.21 4.63 36.74
N ALA A 187 -0.97 4.04 36.49
CA ALA A 187 -1.92 4.56 35.52
C ALA A 187 -2.47 5.94 35.90
N LEU A 188 -2.75 6.18 37.18
CA LEU A 188 -3.23 7.49 37.68
C LEU A 188 -2.19 8.60 37.47
N GLU A 189 -0.93 8.33 37.84
CA GLU A 189 0.19 9.26 37.61
C GLU A 189 0.39 9.52 36.12
N TRP A 190 0.29 8.48 35.29
CA TRP A 190 0.42 8.62 33.85
C TRP A 190 -0.67 9.52 33.26
N ILE A 191 -1.94 9.33 33.65
CA ILE A 191 -3.05 10.16 33.17
C ILE A 191 -2.88 11.62 33.63
N SER A 192 -2.57 11.85 34.92
CA SER A 192 -2.46 13.20 35.49
C SER A 192 -1.36 14.04 34.82
N LYS A 193 -0.27 13.41 34.37
CA LYS A 193 0.80 14.05 33.59
C LYS A 193 0.30 14.80 32.35
N PHE A 194 -0.80 14.36 31.74
CA PHE A 194 -1.35 14.97 30.52
C PHE A 194 -2.58 15.85 30.75
N GLU A 195 -3.16 15.84 31.96
CA GLU A 195 -4.42 16.52 32.26
C GLU A 195 -4.37 18.04 32.02
N LYS A 196 -3.26 18.67 32.39
CA LYS A 196 -3.02 20.11 32.16
C LYS A 196 -2.24 20.40 30.87
N GLY A 197 -1.98 19.38 30.06
CA GLY A 197 -1.23 19.52 28.81
C GLY A 197 -2.05 20.17 27.72
N THR A 198 -1.36 20.77 26.75
CA THR A 198 -1.97 21.30 25.52
C THR A 198 -1.37 20.63 24.28
N ASN A 199 -2.12 20.63 23.19
CA ASN A 199 -1.61 20.18 21.90
C ASN A 199 -0.67 21.24 21.27
N GLY A 200 -0.11 20.94 20.10
CA GLY A 200 0.77 21.87 19.37
C GLY A 200 0.13 23.19 18.92
N LYS A 201 -1.18 23.40 19.17
CA LYS A 201 -1.92 24.65 18.91
C LYS A 201 -2.39 25.32 20.21
N GLY A 202 -1.91 24.88 21.37
CA GLY A 202 -2.29 25.43 22.67
C GLY A 202 -3.68 25.02 23.18
N LYS A 203 -4.38 24.10 22.52
CA LYS A 203 -5.69 23.61 22.99
C LYS A 203 -5.52 22.52 24.06
N PRO A 204 -6.33 22.50 25.15
CA PRO A 204 -6.25 21.49 26.20
C PRO A 204 -6.37 20.06 25.67
N LEU A 205 -5.52 19.14 26.16
CA LEU A 205 -5.54 17.73 25.74
C LEU A 205 -6.85 17.03 26.11
N ILE A 206 -7.42 17.35 27.29
CA ILE A 206 -8.69 16.80 27.76
C ILE A 206 -9.85 17.07 26.78
N GLU A 207 -9.83 18.20 26.08
CA GLU A 207 -10.85 18.56 25.11
C GLU A 207 -10.61 17.88 23.77
N VAL A 208 -9.38 17.99 23.23
CA VAL A 208 -9.07 17.51 21.87
C VAL A 208 -8.94 16.00 21.75
N LEU A 209 -8.71 15.29 22.86
CA LEU A 209 -8.66 13.83 22.92
C LEU A 209 -10.00 13.19 23.31
N SER A 210 -10.96 13.99 23.78
CA SER A 210 -12.28 13.50 24.15
C SER A 210 -13.03 12.93 22.94
N ARG A 211 -13.77 11.85 23.19
CA ARG A 211 -14.67 11.19 22.23
C ARG A 211 -15.96 10.84 22.95
N THR A 212 -17.06 10.85 22.21
CA THR A 212 -18.35 10.40 22.73
C THR A 212 -18.23 9.01 23.34
N ASN A 213 -18.75 8.82 24.55
CA ASN A 213 -18.77 7.55 25.30
C ASN A 213 -17.37 6.95 25.59
N HIS A 214 -16.35 7.79 25.72
CA HIS A 214 -15.00 7.36 26.11
C HIS A 214 -14.39 8.33 27.12
N PHE A 215 -13.47 7.85 27.95
CA PHE A 215 -12.58 8.77 28.66
C PHE A 215 -11.61 9.43 27.67
N TRP A 216 -11.22 10.68 27.91
CA TRP A 216 -10.27 11.39 27.04
C TRP A 216 -8.92 10.67 26.94
N TYR A 217 -8.54 9.94 28.00
CA TYR A 217 -7.34 9.10 28.08
C TYR A 217 -7.54 7.66 27.58
N GLU A 218 -8.76 7.24 27.24
CA GLU A 218 -9.06 5.83 27.00
C GLU A 218 -8.67 5.38 25.60
N MET A 219 -7.78 4.40 25.47
CA MET A 219 -7.52 3.73 24.19
C MET A 219 -7.91 2.25 24.28
N LYS A 220 -8.75 1.79 23.34
CA LYS A 220 -9.21 0.39 23.30
C LYS A 220 -8.33 -0.43 22.36
N PRO A 221 -7.82 -1.61 22.78
CA PRO A 221 -7.01 -2.48 21.95
C PRO A 221 -7.88 -3.37 21.02
N ASN A 222 -8.97 -2.83 20.46
CA ASN A 222 -9.99 -3.65 19.78
C ASN A 222 -9.58 -4.12 18.38
N THR A 223 -8.55 -3.52 17.80
CA THR A 223 -8.13 -3.76 16.42
C THR A 223 -6.75 -4.42 16.39
N LEU A 224 -6.68 -5.66 16.88
CA LEU A 224 -5.46 -6.46 16.83
C LEU A 224 -5.26 -7.03 15.41
N ALA A 225 -4.03 -6.95 14.93
CA ALA A 225 -3.60 -7.34 13.59
C ALA A 225 -2.84 -8.67 13.62
N ASP A 226 -3.09 -9.54 12.64
CA ASP A 226 -2.25 -10.72 12.35
C ASP A 226 -1.16 -10.36 11.34
N MET A 227 -1.50 -9.46 10.41
CA MET A 227 -0.58 -8.92 9.40
C MET A 227 -0.74 -7.41 9.29
N VAL A 228 0.27 -6.74 8.74
CA VAL A 228 0.29 -5.30 8.55
C VAL A 228 0.87 -4.87 7.21
N ILE A 229 0.31 -3.78 6.68
CA ILE A 229 0.86 -3.05 5.54
C ILE A 229 1.19 -1.63 6.01
N SER A 230 2.34 -1.08 5.60
CA SER A 230 2.60 0.35 5.78
C SER A 230 1.56 1.18 5.04
N ILE A 231 1.09 2.29 5.61
CA ILE A 231 0.28 3.26 4.86
C ILE A 231 1.13 3.98 3.80
N ASN A 232 2.44 4.12 4.04
CA ASN A 232 3.35 4.78 3.14
C ASN A 232 4.56 3.90 2.81
N PRO A 233 4.37 2.78 2.09
CA PRO A 233 5.48 1.98 1.60
C PRO A 233 6.29 2.80 0.60
N ASP A 234 7.61 2.62 0.66
CA ASP A 234 8.57 3.33 -0.19
C ASP A 234 9.16 2.37 -1.23
N LYS A 235 10.38 1.86 -0.98
CA LYS A 235 11.08 0.91 -1.85
C LYS A 235 10.66 -0.54 -1.63
N LYS A 236 10.28 -0.84 -0.39
CA LYS A 236 9.86 -2.16 0.08
C LYS A 236 8.33 -2.20 0.10
N ILE A 237 7.73 -3.09 -0.69
CA ILE A 237 6.29 -3.32 -0.74
C ILE A 237 6.05 -4.75 -0.29
N TYR A 238 5.60 -4.91 0.95
CA TYR A 238 5.36 -6.21 1.54
C TYR A 238 4.20 -6.15 2.52
N VAL A 239 3.61 -7.32 2.74
CA VAL A 239 2.72 -7.58 3.87
C VAL A 239 3.51 -8.33 4.93
N TYR A 240 3.70 -7.69 6.08
CA TYR A 240 4.38 -8.30 7.22
C TYR A 240 3.39 -9.10 8.06
N ARG A 241 3.82 -10.23 8.59
CA ARG A 241 3.10 -10.98 9.60
C ARG A 241 3.65 -10.68 10.98
N LEU A 242 2.76 -10.61 11.98
CA LEU A 242 3.14 -10.49 13.37
C LEU A 242 3.23 -11.89 14.00
N LYS A 243 4.30 -12.14 14.78
CA LYS A 243 4.46 -13.39 15.55
C LYS A 243 3.27 -13.61 16.48
N ASP A 244 2.95 -12.55 17.22
CA ASP A 244 1.80 -12.47 18.10
C ASP A 244 0.86 -11.40 17.57
N ARG A 245 -0.44 -11.69 17.60
CA ARG A 245 -1.47 -10.75 17.20
C ARG A 245 -1.38 -9.49 18.07
N SER A 246 -1.10 -8.35 17.46
CA SER A 246 -0.71 -7.14 18.21
C SER A 246 -1.49 -5.91 17.79
N PHE A 247 -1.49 -4.89 18.65
CA PHE A 247 -2.03 -3.59 18.34
C PHE A 247 -1.12 -2.84 17.36
N VAL A 248 -1.69 -1.93 16.55
CA VAL A 248 -0.92 -1.21 15.52
C VAL A 248 -1.32 0.26 15.46
N ASN A 249 -0.32 1.11 15.27
CA ASN A 249 -0.51 2.56 15.15
C ASN A 249 -1.10 2.96 13.78
N GLN A 250 -1.71 4.15 13.72
CA GLN A 250 -2.28 4.78 12.53
C GLN A 250 -1.38 4.89 11.28
N ARG A 251 -0.08 4.60 11.37
CA ARG A 251 0.86 4.51 10.24
C ARG A 251 0.81 3.16 9.51
N LEU A 252 0.05 2.22 10.05
CA LEU A 252 -0.13 0.87 9.50
C LEU A 252 -1.61 0.63 9.18
N ILE A 253 -1.84 -0.27 8.23
CA ILE A 253 -3.13 -0.90 7.96
C ILE A 253 -3.08 -2.26 8.65
N SER A 254 -4.04 -2.49 9.56
CA SER A 254 -4.27 -3.76 10.24
C SER A 254 -5.00 -4.71 9.32
N LEU A 255 -4.49 -5.94 9.23
CA LEU A 255 -5.11 -7.06 8.55
C LEU A 255 -5.34 -8.15 9.60
N ALA A 256 -6.61 -8.43 9.92
CA ALA A 256 -7.00 -9.52 10.80
C ALA A 256 -7.66 -10.63 9.99
N VAL A 257 -7.09 -11.83 10.00
CA VAL A 257 -7.60 -12.95 9.22
C VAL A 257 -8.90 -13.46 9.86
N LYS A 258 -9.90 -13.79 9.05
CA LYS A 258 -11.19 -14.31 9.55
C LYS A 258 -11.09 -15.77 10.01
N ASP A 259 -10.23 -16.55 9.35
CA ASP A 259 -9.95 -17.95 9.63
C ASP A 259 -8.44 -18.17 9.78
N MET A 260 -8.00 -18.47 11.01
CA MET A 260 -6.58 -18.59 11.35
C MET A 260 -5.88 -19.77 10.65
N GLU A 261 -6.61 -20.78 10.19
CA GLU A 261 -6.03 -21.89 9.41
C GLU A 261 -5.47 -21.40 8.07
N GLN A 262 -6.02 -20.31 7.53
CA GLN A 262 -5.60 -19.72 6.26
C GLN A 262 -4.48 -18.69 6.40
N LEU A 263 -4.03 -18.35 7.63
CA LEU A 263 -3.07 -17.27 7.85
C LEU A 263 -1.78 -17.41 7.03
N ASN A 264 -1.21 -18.62 6.98
CA ASN A 264 0.03 -18.86 6.23
C ASN A 264 -0.16 -18.69 4.73
N LEU A 265 -1.26 -19.24 4.19
CA LEU A 265 -1.58 -19.18 2.77
C LEU A 265 -1.89 -17.74 2.35
N LEU A 266 -2.72 -17.03 3.12
CA LEU A 266 -3.04 -15.63 2.85
C LEU A 266 -1.80 -14.73 2.95
N HIS A 267 -0.89 -15.00 3.89
CA HIS A 267 0.38 -14.26 4.00
C HIS A 267 1.25 -14.46 2.74
N ALA A 268 1.32 -15.69 2.23
CA ALA A 268 2.00 -15.99 0.97
C ALA A 268 1.31 -15.29 -0.22
N LEU A 269 0.01 -15.49 -0.41
CA LEU A 269 -0.74 -14.91 -1.55
C LEU A 269 -0.70 -13.39 -1.56
N LEU A 270 -0.74 -12.73 -0.40
CA LEU A 270 -0.59 -11.28 -0.28
C LEU A 270 0.80 -10.76 -0.64
N ASN A 271 1.83 -11.61 -0.61
CA ASN A 271 3.19 -11.28 -1.04
C ASN A 271 3.53 -11.84 -2.44
N SER A 272 2.59 -12.51 -3.12
CA SER A 272 2.72 -12.84 -4.54
C SER A 272 2.79 -11.58 -5.39
N VAL A 273 3.40 -11.67 -6.57
CA VAL A 273 3.53 -10.54 -7.50
C VAL A 273 2.18 -9.91 -7.87
N ILE A 274 1.13 -10.71 -7.99
CA ILE A 274 -0.22 -10.24 -8.28
C ILE A 274 -0.68 -9.26 -7.19
N SER A 275 -0.58 -9.66 -5.92
CA SER A 275 -0.98 -8.82 -4.79
C SER A 275 -0.07 -7.60 -4.64
N LEU A 276 1.24 -7.73 -4.86
CA LEU A 276 2.16 -6.58 -4.82
C LEU A 276 1.85 -5.57 -5.93
N PHE A 277 1.51 -6.05 -7.13
CA PHE A 277 1.00 -5.20 -8.22
C PHE A 277 -0.27 -4.47 -7.80
N TYR A 278 -1.24 -5.16 -7.20
CA TYR A 278 -2.47 -4.52 -6.74
C TYR A 278 -2.20 -3.44 -5.67
N ILE A 279 -1.34 -3.72 -4.69
CA ILE A 279 -0.96 -2.75 -3.64
C ILE A 279 -0.36 -1.49 -4.28
N GLU A 280 0.57 -1.65 -5.23
CA GLU A 280 1.18 -0.52 -5.95
C GLU A 280 0.17 0.21 -6.84
N SER A 281 -0.73 -0.53 -7.51
CA SER A 281 -1.75 0.04 -8.40
C SER A 281 -2.81 0.85 -7.65
N ILE A 282 -3.12 0.51 -6.39
CA ILE A 282 -4.18 1.18 -5.61
C ILE A 282 -3.66 2.45 -4.93
N GLY A 283 -2.37 2.49 -4.59
CA GLY A 283 -1.78 3.62 -3.92
C GLY A 283 -1.57 4.81 -4.84
N PHE A 284 -1.66 6.01 -4.27
CA PHE A 284 -1.29 7.24 -4.97
C PHE A 284 0.17 7.57 -4.65
N GLY A 285 0.98 7.83 -5.68
CA GLY A 285 2.33 8.34 -5.50
C GLY A 285 2.30 9.77 -4.96
N ARG A 286 2.94 10.01 -3.80
CA ARG A 286 3.15 11.38 -3.30
C ARG A 286 4.33 12.03 -4.01
N GLY A 287 4.43 13.37 -3.97
CA GLY A 287 5.56 14.13 -4.53
C GLY A 287 6.95 13.79 -3.95
N LEU A 288 7.00 12.95 -2.91
CA LEU A 288 8.22 12.42 -2.29
C LEU A 288 8.49 10.95 -2.65
N GLY A 289 7.70 10.35 -3.56
CA GLY A 289 7.90 9.00 -4.08
C GLY A 289 7.33 7.88 -3.20
N ALA A 290 6.93 8.12 -1.95
CA ALA A 290 6.21 7.10 -1.18
C ALA A 290 4.78 6.90 -1.72
N LEU A 291 4.28 5.67 -1.63
CA LEU A 291 2.85 5.41 -1.83
C LEU A 291 2.03 6.04 -0.70
N ASP A 292 0.75 6.27 -0.98
CA ASP A 292 -0.25 6.60 0.02
C ASP A 292 -1.42 5.63 -0.08
N LEU A 293 -1.46 4.70 0.87
CA LEU A 293 -2.49 3.68 0.96
C LEU A 293 -3.57 4.10 1.96
N ASN A 294 -4.82 3.83 1.62
CA ASN A 294 -5.96 4.08 2.50
C ASN A 294 -6.63 2.75 2.81
N SER A 295 -6.87 2.46 4.09
CA SER A 295 -7.49 1.19 4.53
C SER A 295 -8.86 0.93 3.89
N THR A 296 -9.67 1.98 3.68
CA THR A 296 -10.98 1.87 3.02
C THR A 296 -10.81 1.52 1.55
N THR A 297 -9.84 2.12 0.86
CA THR A 297 -9.55 1.79 -0.53
C THR A 297 -9.00 0.38 -0.67
N ILE A 298 -8.04 -0.01 0.20
CA ILE A 298 -7.50 -1.38 0.24
C ILE A 298 -8.64 -2.38 0.48
N SER A 299 -9.50 -2.16 1.47
CA SER A 299 -10.65 -3.04 1.73
C SER A 299 -11.59 -3.16 0.52
N LYS A 300 -11.85 -2.07 -0.19
CA LYS A 300 -12.78 -2.08 -1.33
C LYS A 300 -12.17 -2.58 -2.64
N LYS A 301 -10.85 -2.48 -2.82
CA LYS A 301 -10.20 -2.65 -4.13
C LYS A 301 -9.07 -3.66 -4.19
N LEU A 302 -8.46 -4.03 -3.05
CA LEU A 302 -7.37 -5.01 -3.08
C LEU A 302 -7.93 -6.38 -3.44
N MET A 303 -7.51 -6.88 -4.59
CA MET A 303 -7.80 -8.24 -5.05
C MET A 303 -6.64 -9.16 -4.70
N ILE A 304 -6.97 -10.40 -4.41
CA ILE A 304 -6.02 -11.51 -4.25
C ILE A 304 -6.46 -12.67 -5.14
N LEU A 305 -5.55 -13.59 -5.45
CA LEU A 305 -5.92 -14.88 -6.02
C LEU A 305 -6.76 -15.66 -5.01
N ASP A 306 -7.88 -16.23 -5.44
CA ASP A 306 -8.88 -16.83 -4.56
C ASP A 306 -8.40 -18.14 -3.93
N PRO A 307 -8.12 -18.21 -2.61
CA PRO A 307 -7.67 -19.43 -1.95
C PRO A 307 -8.61 -20.62 -2.14
N ASN A 308 -9.91 -20.40 -2.37
CA ASN A 308 -10.89 -21.47 -2.56
C ASN A 308 -10.72 -22.23 -3.89
N LEU A 309 -9.91 -21.73 -4.82
CA LEU A 309 -9.61 -22.42 -6.08
C LEU A 309 -8.48 -23.45 -5.93
N LEU A 310 -7.85 -23.52 -4.77
CA LEU A 310 -6.70 -24.38 -4.51
C LEU A 310 -7.09 -25.69 -3.84
N SER A 311 -6.41 -26.77 -4.23
CA SER A 311 -6.36 -27.98 -3.42
C SER A 311 -5.51 -27.76 -2.16
N LYS A 312 -5.60 -28.70 -1.22
CA LYS A 312 -4.78 -28.68 0.00
C LYS A 312 -3.29 -28.82 -0.34
N GLU A 313 -2.96 -29.68 -1.29
CA GLU A 313 -1.59 -29.93 -1.75
C GLU A 313 -1.00 -28.67 -2.39
N GLN A 314 -1.76 -28.00 -3.26
CA GLN A 314 -1.35 -26.74 -3.88
C GLN A 314 -1.13 -25.64 -2.83
N SER A 315 -2.02 -25.55 -1.84
CA SER A 315 -1.88 -24.59 -0.73
C SER A 315 -0.61 -24.83 0.08
N ILE A 316 -0.29 -26.10 0.37
CA ILE A 316 0.94 -26.49 1.07
C ILE A 316 2.18 -26.15 0.24
N GLU A 317 2.16 -26.42 -1.07
CA GLU A 317 3.26 -26.12 -1.97
C GLU A 317 3.58 -24.62 -2.02
N ILE A 318 2.56 -23.77 -2.17
CA ILE A 318 2.70 -22.31 -2.16
C ILE A 318 3.35 -21.85 -0.85
N VAL A 319 2.85 -22.32 0.30
CA VAL A 319 3.38 -21.95 1.62
C VAL A 319 4.83 -22.44 1.79
N ASN A 320 5.16 -23.62 1.30
CA ASN A 320 6.52 -24.17 1.36
C ASN A 320 7.51 -23.35 0.52
N LYS A 321 7.14 -22.98 -0.71
CA LYS A 321 7.97 -22.12 -1.57
C LYS A 321 8.16 -20.73 -0.97
N PHE A 322 7.12 -20.21 -0.31
CA PHE A 322 7.20 -18.93 0.39
C PHE A 322 8.17 -18.92 1.58
N GLN A 323 8.45 -20.09 2.20
CA GLN A 323 9.38 -20.16 3.34
C GLN A 323 10.78 -19.64 3.01
N SER A 324 11.27 -19.86 1.78
CA SER A 324 12.58 -19.36 1.36
C SER A 324 12.67 -17.83 1.48
N ILE A 325 11.61 -17.12 1.08
CA ILE A 325 11.51 -15.67 1.19
C ILE A 325 11.38 -15.23 2.67
N LEU A 326 10.62 -15.98 3.47
CA LEU A 326 10.48 -15.71 4.91
C LEU A 326 11.81 -15.83 5.68
N ASN A 327 12.71 -16.69 5.22
CA ASN A 327 13.97 -17.02 5.88
C ASN A 327 15.15 -16.11 5.49
N ARG A 328 14.92 -15.10 4.64
CA ARG A 328 15.93 -14.11 4.27
C ARG A 328 15.51 -12.69 4.60
N ASN A 329 16.44 -11.77 4.42
CA ASN A 329 16.14 -10.36 4.54
C ASN A 329 15.31 -9.87 3.34
N ILE A 330 14.35 -9.00 3.62
CA ILE A 330 13.55 -8.32 2.61
C ILE A 330 14.40 -7.31 1.85
N LEU A 331 14.17 -7.22 0.54
CA LEU A 331 14.95 -6.40 -0.37
C LEU A 331 14.12 -5.23 -0.91
N ASP A 332 14.78 -4.29 -1.56
CA ASP A 332 14.06 -3.28 -2.35
C ASP A 332 13.43 -3.97 -3.57
N LEU A 333 12.22 -3.55 -3.97
CA LEU A 333 11.41 -4.24 -4.97
C LEU A 333 12.16 -4.62 -6.26
N PRO A 334 12.97 -3.75 -6.90
CA PRO A 334 13.69 -4.15 -8.11
C PRO A 334 14.69 -5.29 -7.93
N ILE A 335 15.29 -5.41 -6.74
CA ILE A 335 16.24 -6.47 -6.40
C ILE A 335 15.47 -7.74 -6.00
N GLU A 336 14.38 -7.59 -5.26
CA GLU A 336 13.49 -8.66 -4.85
C GLU A 336 13.00 -9.48 -6.06
N LEU A 337 12.52 -8.82 -7.10
CA LEU A 337 11.95 -9.49 -8.28
C LEU A 337 12.99 -10.21 -9.15
N GLN A 338 14.28 -10.06 -8.85
CA GLN A 338 15.38 -10.77 -9.51
C GLN A 338 15.84 -12.00 -8.71
N GLN A 339 15.35 -12.21 -7.49
CA GLN A 339 15.77 -13.35 -6.67
C GLN A 339 15.18 -14.64 -7.20
N GLU A 340 16.00 -15.70 -7.22
CA GLU A 340 15.58 -17.02 -7.70
C GLU A 340 14.44 -17.59 -6.84
N ASP A 341 14.54 -17.47 -5.51
CA ASP A 341 13.50 -17.94 -4.60
C ASP A 341 12.15 -17.24 -4.81
N ARG A 342 12.19 -15.95 -5.19
CA ARG A 342 11.04 -15.14 -5.53
C ARG A 342 10.39 -15.61 -6.84
N ILE A 343 11.20 -15.82 -7.86
CA ILE A 343 10.72 -16.33 -9.16
C ILE A 343 10.08 -17.70 -9.00
N GLU A 344 10.72 -18.60 -8.26
CA GLU A 344 10.20 -19.94 -8.01
C GLU A 344 8.91 -19.93 -7.17
N PHE A 345 8.80 -19.01 -6.22
CA PHE A 345 7.55 -18.80 -5.47
C PHE A 345 6.40 -18.33 -6.38
N ASP A 346 6.61 -17.28 -7.18
CA ASP A 346 5.55 -16.77 -8.06
C ASP A 346 5.18 -17.77 -9.17
N LYS A 347 6.14 -18.57 -9.69
CA LYS A 347 5.84 -19.69 -10.60
C LYS A 347 4.96 -20.76 -9.94
N ALA A 348 5.24 -21.13 -8.69
CA ALA A 348 4.43 -22.10 -7.96
C ALA A 348 3.00 -21.58 -7.75
N VAL A 349 2.84 -20.29 -7.41
CA VAL A 349 1.54 -19.63 -7.35
C VAL A 349 0.84 -19.72 -8.71
N PHE A 350 1.49 -19.33 -9.80
CA PHE A 350 0.85 -19.31 -11.13
C PHE A 350 0.44 -20.72 -11.59
N SER A 351 1.30 -21.71 -11.37
CA SER A 351 1.01 -23.12 -11.66
C SER A 351 -0.22 -23.60 -10.89
N ALA A 352 -0.29 -23.34 -9.58
CA ALA A 352 -1.39 -23.76 -8.72
C ALA A 352 -2.75 -23.18 -9.17
N PHE A 353 -2.73 -21.96 -9.71
CA PHE A 353 -3.91 -21.28 -10.22
C PHE A 353 -4.16 -21.50 -11.73
N ASN A 354 -3.39 -22.35 -12.41
CA ASN A 354 -3.45 -22.56 -13.86
C ASN A 354 -3.31 -21.26 -14.67
N ILE A 355 -2.42 -20.37 -14.24
CA ILE A 355 -2.11 -19.11 -14.92
C ILE A 355 -0.97 -19.38 -15.89
N ASN A 356 -1.30 -19.48 -17.18
CA ASN A 356 -0.32 -19.70 -18.26
C ASN A 356 0.38 -18.39 -18.64
N LEU A 357 1.24 -17.91 -17.74
CA LEU A 357 1.97 -16.64 -17.88
C LEU A 357 3.34 -16.77 -17.23
N ALA A 358 4.35 -16.09 -17.79
CA ALA A 358 5.63 -15.90 -17.13
C ALA A 358 5.50 -14.79 -16.05
N PRO A 359 5.90 -15.01 -14.77
CA PRO A 359 5.82 -13.99 -13.72
C PRO A 359 6.47 -12.65 -14.09
N GLU A 360 7.50 -12.69 -14.94
CA GLU A 360 8.24 -11.54 -15.46
C GLU A 360 7.33 -10.53 -16.17
N ILE A 361 6.25 -10.97 -16.81
CA ILE A 361 5.27 -10.07 -17.44
C ILE A 361 4.56 -9.19 -16.40
N VAL A 362 4.28 -9.76 -15.22
CA VAL A 362 3.71 -9.01 -14.10
C VAL A 362 4.80 -8.17 -13.41
N TYR A 363 6.05 -8.67 -13.32
CA TYR A 363 7.19 -7.89 -12.81
C TYR A 363 7.40 -6.61 -13.61
N ASP A 364 7.38 -6.69 -14.94
CA ASP A 364 7.54 -5.54 -15.82
C ASP A 364 6.44 -4.50 -15.58
N SER A 365 5.21 -4.96 -15.38
CA SER A 365 4.06 -4.10 -15.09
C SER A 365 4.23 -3.38 -13.75
N LEU A 366 4.55 -4.14 -12.70
CA LEU A 366 4.81 -3.63 -11.35
C LEU A 366 6.01 -2.67 -11.31
N LEU A 367 7.13 -3.04 -11.93
CA LEU A 367 8.33 -2.21 -11.98
C LEU A 367 8.10 -0.93 -12.76
N LYS A 368 7.30 -0.96 -13.84
CA LYS A 368 6.98 0.25 -14.60
C LYS A 368 6.29 1.29 -13.71
N ILE A 369 5.25 0.89 -12.98
CA ILE A 369 4.47 1.80 -12.14
C ILE A 369 5.26 2.23 -10.88
N TYR A 370 6.02 1.31 -10.29
CA TYR A 370 6.96 1.59 -9.20
C TYR A 370 8.02 2.62 -9.61
N ASN A 371 8.63 2.46 -10.79
CA ASN A 371 9.67 3.36 -11.28
C ASN A 371 9.13 4.75 -11.61
N ILE A 372 7.92 4.86 -12.17
CA ILE A 372 7.24 6.15 -12.38
C ILE A 372 7.12 6.86 -11.03
N ARG A 373 6.59 6.18 -10.02
CA ARG A 373 6.43 6.75 -8.67
C ARG A 373 7.77 7.17 -8.07
N GLN A 374 8.79 6.32 -8.14
CA GLN A 374 10.08 6.60 -7.51
C GLN A 374 10.91 7.64 -8.26
N SER A 375 10.63 7.87 -9.54
CA SER A 375 11.36 8.83 -10.37
C SER A 375 11.32 10.27 -9.82
N VAL A 376 10.31 10.62 -9.03
CA VAL A 376 10.14 11.96 -8.42
C VAL A 376 11.25 12.32 -7.43
N LYS A 377 12.02 11.33 -6.96
CA LYS A 377 13.15 11.52 -6.05
C LYS A 377 14.46 11.88 -6.77
N ASN A 378 14.57 11.56 -8.04
CA ASN A 378 15.82 11.68 -8.80
C ASN A 378 16.24 13.13 -9.09
N ASP A 379 15.43 14.12 -8.73
CA ASP A 379 15.81 15.54 -8.80
C ASP A 379 16.68 16.00 -7.62
N LYS A 380 16.72 15.25 -6.50
CA LYS A 380 17.46 15.65 -5.28
C LYS A 380 18.88 15.11 -5.20
N SER A 381 19.34 14.38 -6.21
CA SER A 381 20.72 13.88 -6.30
C SER A 381 21.50 14.61 -7.39
N ARG A 382 21.61 15.94 -7.27
CA ARG A 382 22.71 16.74 -7.82
C ARG A 382 22.97 17.93 -6.92
#